data_AF-A0A9D2K1D4-F1
#
_entry.id   AF-A0A9D2K1D4-F1
#
_cell.length_a   1.000
_cell.length_b   1.000
_cell.length_c   1.000
_cell.angle_alpha   90.00
_cell.angle_beta   90.00
_cell.angle_gamma   90.00
#
_symmetry.space_group_name_H-M   'P 1'
#
loop_
_entity.id
_entity.type
_entity.pdbx_description
1 polymer ?
#
loop_
_entity_poly.entity_id
_entity_poly.type
_entity_poly.pdbx_seq_one_letter_code
_entity_poly.pdbx_strand_id
1 'polypeptide(L)'
;MKKINCNIIRDILPLYLDDVVSDETKQMVEEHLQSCASCRAEASAMKKDVILPASKTQRLAEAKVIKGIRTKIFRKKVIVSAVTVAAVLAVAAGVYALLALPRSVIPYEESGASVSRVSLEGSEDEYLYCSMDTSKAAGSVCHEPVTVQTEAGEKTVVILYEYSTMWSRHVEPLFETENEAVTLEPLGSADEIDEVYYGTFESVSDFYEDPSSVLDHAELIWSAQDE
;
A
#
# COMPACT_ATOMS: atom_id res chain seq x y z
N MET A 1 -17.71 -75.86 -51.38
CA MET A 1 -17.55 -74.57 -50.66
C MET A 1 -16.12 -74.08 -50.89
N LYS A 2 -15.94 -72.85 -51.39
CA LYS A 2 -14.61 -72.28 -51.63
C LYS A 2 -13.90 -72.17 -50.28
N LYS A 3 -12.79 -72.88 -50.09
CA LYS A 3 -11.94 -72.70 -48.90
C LYS A 3 -11.26 -71.34 -49.03
N ILE A 4 -11.75 -70.36 -48.28
CA ILE A 4 -11.13 -69.03 -48.20
C ILE A 4 -9.82 -69.16 -47.46
N ASN A 5 -8.78 -68.48 -47.96
CA ASN A 5 -7.44 -68.56 -47.40
C ASN A 5 -7.38 -67.84 -46.05
N CYS A 6 -6.82 -68.50 -45.03
CA CYS A 6 -6.66 -67.93 -43.69
C CYS A 6 -5.85 -66.62 -43.70
N ASN A 7 -4.90 -66.46 -44.64
CA ASN A 7 -4.12 -65.22 -44.74
C ASN A 7 -5.00 -64.02 -45.13
N ILE A 8 -5.96 -64.21 -46.04
CA ILE A 8 -6.90 -63.15 -46.43
C ILE A 8 -7.77 -62.76 -45.23
N ILE A 9 -8.21 -63.74 -44.45
CA ILE A 9 -9.02 -63.49 -43.24
C ILE A 9 -8.21 -62.72 -42.19
N ARG A 10 -6.93 -63.06 -42.01
CA ARG A 10 -6.01 -62.34 -41.10
C ARG A 10 -5.81 -60.89 -41.51
N ASP A 11 -5.62 -60.63 -42.80
CA ASP A 11 -5.41 -59.28 -43.33
C ASP A 11 -6.64 -58.37 -43.14
N ILE A 12 -7.84 -58.96 -43.25
CA ILE A 12 -9.13 -58.25 -43.10
C ILE A 12 -9.60 -58.20 -41.64
N LEU A 13 -9.05 -59.05 -40.76
CA LEU A 13 -9.51 -59.19 -39.37
C LEU A 13 -9.52 -57.87 -38.58
N PRO A 14 -8.50 -56.99 -38.67
CA PRO A 14 -8.55 -55.70 -37.99
C PRO A 14 -9.73 -54.84 -38.46
N LEU A 15 -9.96 -54.78 -39.78
CA LEU A 15 -11.06 -54.01 -40.38
C LEU A 15 -12.43 -54.59 -40.01
N TYR A 16 -12.54 -55.92 -39.90
CA TYR A 16 -13.75 -56.59 -39.41
C TYR A 16 -14.00 -56.28 -37.92
N LEU A 17 -12.95 -56.25 -37.10
CA LEU A 17 -13.04 -55.92 -35.67
C LEU A 17 -13.46 -54.46 -35.44
N ASP A 18 -13.06 -53.56 -36.35
CA ASP A 18 -13.45 -52.15 -36.36
C ASP A 18 -14.82 -51.89 -37.04
N ASP A 19 -15.50 -52.92 -37.53
CA ASP A 19 -16.81 -52.89 -38.21
C ASP A 19 -16.87 -51.95 -39.44
N VAL A 20 -15.76 -51.82 -40.17
CA VAL A 20 -15.63 -50.95 -41.37
C VAL A 20 -15.64 -51.73 -42.70
N VAL A 21 -15.99 -53.01 -42.66
CA VAL A 21 -16.10 -53.87 -43.85
C VAL A 21 -17.53 -53.87 -44.39
N SER A 22 -17.71 -54.19 -45.68
CA SER A 22 -19.05 -54.38 -46.26
C SER A 22 -19.74 -55.62 -45.66
N ASP A 23 -21.08 -55.64 -45.67
CA ASP A 23 -21.88 -56.77 -45.18
C ASP A 23 -21.51 -58.12 -45.84
N GLU A 24 -21.20 -58.08 -47.14
CA GLU A 24 -20.73 -59.26 -47.89
C GLU A 24 -19.40 -59.80 -47.35
N THR A 25 -18.46 -58.89 -47.03
CA THR A 25 -17.17 -59.26 -46.45
C THR A 25 -17.32 -59.73 -45.00
N LYS A 26 -18.29 -59.16 -44.28
CA LYS A 26 -18.62 -59.53 -42.90
C LYS A 26 -19.11 -60.98 -42.81
N GLN A 27 -20.09 -61.34 -43.63
CA GLN A 27 -20.62 -62.71 -43.69
C GLN A 27 -19.52 -63.72 -44.04
N MET A 28 -18.65 -63.37 -45.00
CA MET A 28 -17.53 -64.18 -45.43
C MET A 28 -16.54 -64.48 -44.27
N VAL A 29 -16.20 -63.46 -43.48
CA VAL A 29 -15.31 -63.61 -42.32
C VAL A 29 -15.98 -64.46 -41.23
N GLU A 30 -17.28 -64.26 -40.96
CA GLU A 30 -18.04 -65.03 -39.97
C GLU A 30 -18.11 -66.53 -40.29
N GLU A 31 -18.40 -66.88 -41.55
CA GLU A 31 -18.42 -68.27 -42.01
C GLU A 31 -17.04 -68.94 -41.86
N HIS A 32 -15.95 -68.20 -42.10
CA HIS A 32 -14.60 -68.71 -41.91
C HIS A 32 -14.25 -68.87 -40.42
N LEU A 33 -14.59 -67.89 -39.58
CA LEU A 33 -14.35 -67.96 -38.13
C LEU A 33 -15.12 -69.10 -37.47
N GLN A 34 -16.29 -69.48 -37.98
CA GLN A 34 -17.03 -70.65 -37.49
C GLN A 34 -16.29 -71.97 -37.74
N SER A 35 -15.58 -72.09 -38.86
CA SER A 35 -14.91 -73.32 -39.28
C SER A 35 -13.41 -73.38 -38.96
N CYS A 36 -12.76 -72.25 -38.66
CA CYS A 36 -11.32 -72.15 -38.45
C CYS A 36 -10.94 -71.72 -37.02
N ALA A 37 -10.32 -72.62 -36.25
CA ALA A 37 -9.95 -72.35 -34.86
C ALA A 37 -8.76 -71.37 -34.72
N SER A 38 -7.80 -71.38 -35.65
CA SER A 38 -6.62 -70.49 -35.61
C SER A 38 -7.01 -69.02 -35.81
N CYS A 39 -7.83 -68.71 -36.82
CA CYS A 39 -8.32 -67.35 -37.07
C CYS A 39 -9.21 -66.84 -35.92
N ARG A 40 -9.95 -67.73 -35.24
CA ARG A 40 -10.74 -67.38 -34.04
C ARG A 40 -9.85 -67.00 -32.85
N ALA A 41 -8.74 -67.70 -32.66
CA ALA A 41 -7.77 -67.39 -31.61
C ALA A 41 -7.11 -66.01 -31.85
N GLU A 42 -6.75 -65.72 -33.10
CA GLU A 42 -6.15 -64.43 -33.48
C GLU A 42 -7.13 -63.26 -33.34
N ALA A 43 -8.39 -63.44 -33.74
CA ALA A 43 -9.44 -62.44 -33.52
C ALA A 43 -9.60 -62.11 -32.03
N SER A 44 -9.51 -63.14 -31.18
CA SER A 44 -9.62 -63.01 -29.73
C SER A 44 -8.39 -62.36 -29.09
N ALA A 45 -7.20 -62.58 -29.66
CA ALA A 45 -5.97 -61.92 -29.23
C ALA A 45 -6.00 -60.42 -29.56
N MET A 46 -6.39 -60.05 -30.79
CA MET A 46 -6.50 -58.65 -31.21
C MET A 46 -7.54 -57.87 -30.41
N LYS A 47 -8.67 -58.50 -30.03
CA LYS A 47 -9.66 -57.88 -29.11
C LYS A 47 -9.13 -57.61 -27.70
N LYS A 48 -8.10 -58.33 -27.24
CA LYS A 48 -7.53 -58.17 -25.89
C LYS A 48 -6.51 -57.04 -25.80
N ASP A 49 -5.83 -56.70 -26.90
CA ASP A 49 -4.76 -55.70 -26.89
C ASP A 49 -5.27 -54.24 -26.89
N VAL A 50 -6.57 -54.01 -27.07
CA VAL A 50 -7.18 -52.67 -26.97
C VAL A 50 -7.82 -52.50 -25.59
N ILE A 51 -7.02 -52.49 -24.53
CA ILE A 51 -7.44 -51.88 -23.24
C ILE A 51 -7.12 -50.39 -23.31
N LEU A 52 -7.96 -49.63 -24.00
CA LEU A 52 -8.05 -48.19 -23.75
C LEU A 52 -8.58 -48.03 -22.31
N PRO A 53 -8.00 -47.16 -21.46
CA PRO A 53 -8.47 -46.98 -20.09
C PRO A 53 -9.92 -46.47 -20.09
N ALA A 54 -10.86 -47.40 -19.96
CA ALA A 54 -12.30 -47.16 -20.11
C ALA A 54 -12.97 -46.65 -18.82
N SER A 55 -12.24 -46.53 -17.70
CA SER A 55 -12.87 -46.08 -16.46
C SER A 55 -12.90 -44.54 -16.39
N LYS A 56 -14.12 -43.98 -16.42
CA LYS A 56 -14.42 -42.58 -16.09
C LYS A 56 -13.71 -42.15 -14.80
N THR A 57 -13.54 -43.09 -13.87
CA THR A 57 -12.89 -42.95 -12.56
C THR A 57 -11.39 -42.63 -12.64
N GLN A 58 -10.61 -43.24 -13.54
CA GLN A 58 -9.19 -42.91 -13.72
C GLN A 58 -9.01 -41.54 -14.40
N ARG A 59 -9.81 -41.21 -15.42
CA ARG A 59 -9.79 -39.88 -16.06
C ARG A 59 -10.20 -38.77 -15.07
N LEU A 60 -11.16 -39.04 -14.19
CA LEU A 60 -11.57 -38.13 -13.12
C LEU A 60 -10.49 -37.98 -12.04
N ALA A 61 -9.76 -39.04 -11.71
CA ALA A 61 -8.65 -38.99 -10.77
C ALA A 61 -7.49 -38.15 -11.30
N GLU A 62 -7.09 -38.33 -12.57
CA GLU A 62 -6.08 -37.50 -13.23
C GLU A 62 -6.49 -36.02 -13.31
N ALA A 63 -7.76 -35.74 -13.65
CA ALA A 63 -8.29 -34.38 -13.64
C ALA A 63 -8.31 -33.76 -12.23
N LYS A 64 -8.54 -34.55 -11.18
CA LYS A 64 -8.53 -34.09 -9.78
C LYS A 64 -7.12 -33.78 -9.29
N VAL A 65 -6.11 -34.57 -9.69
CA VAL A 65 -4.69 -34.32 -9.40
C VAL A 65 -4.23 -33.02 -10.07
N ILE A 66 -4.55 -32.82 -11.36
CA ILE A 66 -4.20 -31.59 -12.10
C ILE A 66 -4.89 -30.36 -11.50
N LYS A 67 -6.19 -30.48 -11.12
CA LYS A 67 -6.89 -29.40 -10.39
C LYS A 67 -6.21 -29.09 -9.06
N GLY A 68 -5.83 -30.10 -8.27
CA GLY A 68 -5.14 -29.91 -6.99
C GLY A 68 -3.78 -29.20 -7.13
N ILE A 69 -3.00 -29.57 -8.15
CA ILE A 69 -1.72 -28.91 -8.45
C ILE A 69 -1.95 -27.47 -8.91
N ARG A 70 -2.90 -27.23 -9.81
CA ARG A 70 -3.27 -25.87 -10.26
C ARG A 70 -3.67 -25.00 -9.08
N THR A 71 -4.59 -25.44 -8.22
CA THR A 71 -5.03 -24.66 -7.05
C THR A 71 -3.88 -24.35 -6.09
N LYS A 72 -2.97 -25.30 -5.85
CA LYS A 72 -1.77 -25.05 -5.03
C LYS A 72 -0.84 -24.01 -5.67
N ILE A 73 -0.62 -24.08 -6.98
CA ILE A 73 0.21 -23.11 -7.72
C ILE A 73 -0.44 -21.73 -7.72
N PHE A 74 -1.75 -21.64 -8.04
CA PHE A 74 -2.49 -20.39 -8.02
C PHE A 74 -2.48 -19.76 -6.62
N ARG A 75 -2.70 -20.55 -5.56
CA ARG A 75 -2.65 -20.05 -4.18
C ARG A 75 -1.27 -19.51 -3.81
N LYS A 76 -0.19 -20.21 -4.20
CA LYS A 76 1.19 -19.71 -4.01
C LYS A 76 1.44 -18.40 -4.78
N LYS A 77 0.99 -18.30 -6.04
CA LYS A 77 1.13 -17.06 -6.84
C LYS A 77 0.36 -15.89 -6.21
N VAL A 78 -0.84 -16.13 -5.71
CA VAL A 78 -1.64 -15.10 -5.03
C VAL A 78 -0.97 -14.66 -3.73
N ILE A 79 -0.45 -15.60 -2.93
CA ILE A 79 0.28 -15.26 -1.70
C ILE A 79 1.53 -14.44 -2.01
N VAL A 80 2.34 -14.86 -3.00
CA VAL A 80 3.56 -14.11 -3.39
C VAL A 80 3.19 -12.71 -3.86
N SER A 81 2.17 -12.58 -4.73
CA SER A 81 1.68 -11.28 -5.20
C SER A 81 1.23 -10.39 -4.03
N ALA A 82 0.40 -10.92 -3.14
CA ALA A 82 -0.08 -10.19 -1.96
C ALA A 82 1.08 -9.75 -1.05
N VAL A 83 2.06 -10.62 -0.81
CA VAL A 83 3.26 -10.30 0.00
C VAL A 83 4.09 -9.20 -0.67
N THR A 84 4.27 -9.25 -2.00
CA THR A 84 5.01 -8.19 -2.71
C THR A 84 4.30 -6.84 -2.63
N VAL A 85 2.97 -6.81 -2.80
CA VAL A 85 2.20 -5.57 -2.67
C VAL A 85 2.27 -5.03 -1.25
N ALA A 86 2.11 -5.89 -0.24
CA ALA A 86 2.22 -5.50 1.16
C ALA A 86 3.61 -4.95 1.50
N ALA A 87 4.68 -5.57 0.97
CA ALA A 87 6.05 -5.09 1.16
C ALA A 87 6.26 -3.70 0.53
N VAL A 88 5.76 -3.47 -0.69
CA VAL A 88 5.84 -2.15 -1.35
C VAL A 88 5.09 -1.09 -0.56
N LEU A 89 3.89 -1.40 -0.07
CA LEU A 89 3.11 -0.47 0.76
C LEU A 89 3.81 -0.16 2.08
N ALA A 90 4.42 -1.15 2.72
CA ALA A 90 5.19 -0.95 3.95
C ALA A 90 6.40 -0.03 3.73
N VAL A 91 7.13 -0.22 2.62
CA VAL A 91 8.25 0.67 2.25
C VAL A 91 7.76 2.08 1.97
N ALA A 92 6.68 2.23 1.19
CA ALA A 92 6.11 3.54 0.89
C ALA A 92 5.64 4.28 2.15
N ALA A 93 4.96 3.57 3.05
CA ALA A 93 4.54 4.12 4.35
C ALA A 93 5.76 4.51 5.21
N GLY A 94 6.82 3.70 5.22
CA GLY A 94 8.06 4.01 5.92
C GLY A 94 8.75 5.26 5.37
N VAL A 95 8.85 5.39 4.04
CA VAL A 95 9.40 6.60 3.40
C VAL A 95 8.55 7.83 3.72
N TYR A 96 7.23 7.73 3.62
CA TYR A 96 6.32 8.81 3.98
C TYR A 96 6.51 9.24 5.44
N ALA A 97 6.55 8.28 6.37
CA ALA A 97 6.78 8.57 7.79
C ALA A 97 8.13 9.26 8.03
N LEU A 98 9.21 8.84 7.35
CA LEU A 98 10.52 9.49 7.45
C LEU A 98 10.52 10.92 6.89
N LEU A 99 9.64 11.24 5.94
CA LEU A 99 9.57 12.58 5.36
C LEU A 99 8.62 13.50 6.15
N ALA A 100 7.52 12.97 6.69
CA ALA A 100 6.45 13.76 7.30
C ALA A 100 6.52 13.85 8.83
N LEU A 101 7.19 12.92 9.52
CA LEU A 101 7.26 12.93 11.00
C LEU A 101 8.38 13.82 11.56
N PRO A 102 9.62 13.81 11.04
CA PRO A 102 10.67 14.66 11.58
C PRO A 102 10.34 16.13 11.33
N ARG A 103 10.21 16.87 12.43
CA ARG A 103 9.95 18.31 12.43
C ARG A 103 11.25 19.06 12.63
N SER A 104 11.45 20.11 11.87
CA SER A 104 12.55 21.06 12.03
C SER A 104 11.97 22.45 12.17
N VAL A 105 12.36 23.16 13.23
CA VAL A 105 11.92 24.53 13.48
C VAL A 105 12.46 25.44 12.39
N ILE A 106 11.61 26.31 11.85
CA ILE A 106 11.99 27.35 10.89
C ILE A 106 12.64 28.48 11.69
N PRO A 107 13.85 28.95 11.35
CA PRO A 107 14.46 30.09 12.03
C PRO A 107 13.61 31.36 11.89
N TYR A 108 13.63 32.23 12.91
CA TYR A 108 12.85 33.47 12.92
C TYR A 108 13.07 34.33 11.66
N GLU A 109 14.32 34.48 11.22
CA GLU A 109 14.70 35.22 10.01
C GLU A 109 13.97 34.76 8.73
N GLU A 110 13.61 33.48 8.65
CA GLU A 110 12.90 32.88 7.50
C GLU A 110 11.38 32.81 7.71
N SER A 111 10.89 32.98 8.93
CA SER A 111 9.46 32.83 9.31
C SER A 111 8.58 34.01 8.89
N GLY A 112 9.17 35.20 8.70
CA GLY A 112 8.40 36.43 8.50
C GLY A 112 7.49 36.79 9.67
N ALA A 113 7.72 36.20 10.86
CA ALA A 113 6.90 36.41 12.04
C ALA A 113 6.94 37.88 12.47
N SER A 114 5.78 38.45 12.74
CA SER A 114 5.64 39.81 13.28
C SER A 114 4.46 39.88 14.24
N VAL A 115 4.62 40.60 15.34
CA VAL A 115 3.56 40.78 16.34
C VAL A 115 2.92 42.15 16.15
N SER A 116 1.60 42.23 16.26
CA SER A 116 0.85 43.49 16.15
C SER A 116 -0.26 43.54 17.20
N ARG A 117 -0.48 44.72 17.78
CA ARG A 117 -1.66 45.03 18.60
C ARG A 117 -2.86 45.31 17.71
N VAL A 118 -3.99 44.68 18.02
CA VAL A 118 -5.25 44.86 17.31
C VAL A 118 -6.35 45.14 18.32
N SER A 119 -6.99 46.30 18.17
CA SER A 119 -8.21 46.67 18.90
C SER A 119 -9.43 46.24 18.08
N LEU A 120 -10.38 45.54 18.70
CA LEU A 120 -11.67 45.25 18.04
C LEU A 120 -12.54 46.52 18.02
N GLU A 121 -13.29 46.73 16.94
CA GLU A 121 -14.20 47.88 16.84
C GLU A 121 -15.22 47.88 17.99
N GLY A 122 -15.08 48.85 18.90
CA GLY A 122 -16.00 49.05 20.03
C GLY A 122 -15.59 48.39 21.35
N SER A 123 -14.41 47.78 21.46
CA SER A 123 -13.81 47.37 22.74
C SER A 123 -12.67 48.31 23.16
N GLU A 124 -12.48 48.49 24.46
CA GLU A 124 -11.25 49.09 25.01
C GLU A 124 -10.11 48.06 25.11
N ASP A 125 -10.42 46.77 24.98
CA ASP A 125 -9.45 45.68 25.07
C ASP A 125 -8.60 45.57 23.78
N GLU A 126 -7.27 45.52 23.97
CA GLU A 126 -6.30 45.27 22.91
C GLU A 126 -5.79 43.82 22.97
N TYR A 127 -5.63 43.20 21.81
CA TYR A 127 -5.13 41.83 21.69
C TYR A 127 -3.86 41.79 20.85
N LEU A 128 -2.96 40.88 21.19
CA LEU A 128 -1.77 40.59 20.39
C LEU A 128 -2.08 39.52 19.35
N TYR A 129 -1.64 39.77 18.12
CA TYR A 129 -1.69 38.81 17.02
C TYR A 129 -0.28 38.62 16.45
N CYS A 130 0.08 37.37 16.17
CA CYS A 130 1.28 37.04 15.41
C CYS A 130 0.91 36.73 13.96
N SER A 131 1.49 37.46 13.02
CA SER A 131 1.43 37.20 11.58
C SER A 131 2.66 36.41 11.16
N MET A 132 2.49 35.26 10.51
CA MET A 132 3.59 34.41 10.03
C MET A 132 3.40 33.95 8.58
N ASP A 133 4.51 33.79 7.84
CA ASP A 133 4.51 33.24 6.48
C ASP A 133 4.57 31.72 6.51
N THR A 134 3.41 31.09 6.36
CA THR A 134 3.28 29.63 6.39
C THR A 134 3.55 28.98 5.03
N SER A 135 4.06 29.70 4.02
CA SER A 135 4.31 29.15 2.68
C SER A 135 5.28 27.94 2.68
N LYS A 136 6.15 27.86 3.68
CA LYS A 136 7.13 26.77 3.87
C LYS A 136 6.88 25.95 5.13
N ALA A 137 5.91 26.37 5.96
CA ALA A 137 5.61 25.72 7.22
C ALA A 137 4.72 24.49 6.98
N ALA A 138 5.07 23.39 7.63
CA ALA A 138 4.15 22.25 7.80
C ALA A 138 3.10 22.56 8.88
N GLY A 139 3.41 23.48 9.80
CA GLY A 139 2.51 23.98 10.82
C GLY A 139 3.22 24.91 11.80
N SER A 140 2.45 25.48 12.71
CA SER A 140 2.92 26.32 13.81
C SER A 140 2.53 25.73 15.15
N VAL A 141 3.18 26.21 16.21
CA VAL A 141 2.82 25.94 17.60
C VAL A 141 2.85 27.27 18.32
N CYS A 142 1.77 27.56 19.04
CA CYS A 142 1.67 28.68 19.97
C CYS A 142 1.36 28.13 21.35
N HIS A 143 2.19 28.46 22.33
CA HIS A 143 1.93 28.11 23.72
C HIS A 143 0.95 29.12 24.34
N GLU A 144 0.16 28.65 25.31
CA GLU A 144 -0.62 29.55 26.14
C GLU A 144 0.32 30.48 26.93
N PRO A 145 -0.10 31.70 27.31
CA PRO A 145 0.71 32.59 28.13
C PRO A 145 1.14 31.91 29.43
N VAL A 146 2.45 31.93 29.72
CA VAL A 146 3.03 31.34 30.93
C VAL A 146 3.79 32.39 31.71
N THR A 147 3.58 32.42 33.01
CA THR A 147 4.33 33.29 33.93
C THR A 147 5.65 32.64 34.33
N VAL A 148 6.75 33.31 34.06
CA VAL A 148 8.12 32.87 34.33
C VAL A 148 8.84 33.80 35.30
N GLN A 149 9.71 33.23 36.13
CA GLN A 149 10.49 33.97 37.12
C GLN A 149 11.86 34.29 36.50
N THR A 150 12.08 35.55 36.13
CA THR A 150 13.35 36.02 35.57
C THR A 150 14.17 36.77 36.61
N GLU A 151 15.46 37.04 36.34
CA GLU A 151 16.28 37.90 37.20
C GLU A 151 15.71 39.32 37.36
N ALA A 152 14.89 39.77 36.39
CA ALA A 152 14.23 41.07 36.38
C ALA A 152 12.85 41.07 37.07
N GLY A 153 12.35 39.92 37.51
CA GLY A 153 11.04 39.76 38.13
C GLY A 153 10.15 38.73 37.44
N GLU A 154 8.90 38.64 37.90
CA GLU A 154 7.86 37.82 37.29
C GLU A 154 7.40 38.47 35.99
N LYS A 155 7.38 37.68 34.90
CA LYS A 155 6.92 38.12 33.57
C LYS A 155 6.01 37.07 32.96
N THR A 156 4.97 37.49 32.26
CA THR A 156 4.13 36.62 31.43
C THR A 156 4.65 36.62 30.01
N VAL A 157 5.05 35.44 29.53
CA VAL A 157 5.64 35.26 28.21
C VAL A 157 4.77 34.35 27.35
N VAL A 158 4.77 34.64 26.05
CA VAL A 158 4.21 33.74 25.03
C VAL A 158 5.35 33.25 24.15
N ILE A 159 5.38 31.94 23.89
CA ILE A 159 6.36 31.34 22.97
C ILE A 159 5.62 30.70 21.81
N LEU A 160 6.08 31.00 20.59
CA LEU A 160 5.56 30.41 19.37
C LEU A 160 6.68 30.08 18.40
N TYR A 161 6.41 29.16 17.46
CA TYR A 161 7.34 28.82 16.39
C TYR A 161 6.63 28.11 15.25
N GLU A 162 7.27 28.14 14.09
CA GLU A 162 6.85 27.34 12.93
C GLU A 162 7.80 26.19 12.71
N TYR A 163 7.29 25.09 12.18
CA TYR A 163 8.12 23.96 11.80
C TYR A 163 7.81 23.52 10.38
N SER A 164 8.84 23.05 9.70
CA SER A 164 8.74 22.36 8.42
C SER A 164 9.06 20.88 8.60
N THR A 165 8.61 20.09 7.63
CA THR A 165 9.00 18.68 7.50
C THR A 165 9.75 18.50 6.19
N MET A 166 10.48 17.39 6.04
CA MET A 166 11.11 17.08 4.76
C MET A 166 10.06 16.93 3.64
N TRP A 167 8.84 16.51 3.99
CA TRP A 167 7.71 16.50 3.08
C TRP A 167 7.31 17.91 2.63
N SER A 168 7.01 18.82 3.56
CA SER A 168 6.53 20.17 3.22
C SER A 168 7.61 21.00 2.50
N ARG A 169 8.89 20.77 2.83
CA ARG A 169 10.01 21.51 2.22
C ARG A 169 10.36 21.04 0.80
N HIS A 170 10.21 19.75 0.50
CA HIS A 170 10.76 19.16 -0.74
C HIS A 170 9.75 18.44 -1.62
N VAL A 171 8.64 17.96 -1.08
CA VAL A 171 7.69 17.10 -1.80
C VAL A 171 6.40 17.84 -2.11
N GLU A 172 5.80 18.49 -1.12
CA GLU A 172 4.56 19.25 -1.24
C GLU A 172 4.59 20.34 -2.34
N PRO A 173 5.69 21.14 -2.49
CA PRO A 173 5.77 22.17 -3.52
C PRO A 173 5.80 21.64 -4.96
N LEU A 174 5.99 20.33 -5.15
CA LEU A 174 5.92 19.71 -6.49
C LEU A 174 4.47 19.52 -6.96
N PHE A 175 3.51 19.57 -6.03
CA PHE A 175 2.09 19.31 -6.30
C PHE A 175 1.22 20.56 -6.21
N GLU A 176 1.61 21.53 -5.39
CA GLU A 176 0.84 22.75 -5.16
C GLU A 176 1.48 23.98 -5.82
N THR A 177 0.64 24.82 -6.43
CA THR A 177 1.01 26.17 -6.90
C THR A 177 0.80 27.17 -5.77
N GLU A 178 1.84 27.98 -5.50
CA GLU A 178 1.95 29.05 -4.50
C GLU A 178 0.60 29.55 -3.94
N ASN A 179 0.33 29.22 -2.68
CA ASN A 179 -0.71 29.88 -1.90
C ASN A 179 -0.08 31.04 -1.11
N GLU A 180 -0.66 32.23 -1.20
CA GLU A 180 -0.43 33.29 -0.19
C GLU A 180 -0.94 32.75 1.15
N ALA A 181 -0.03 32.30 2.00
CA ALA A 181 -0.37 31.64 3.25
C ALA A 181 0.22 32.45 4.40
N VAL A 182 -0.38 33.61 4.65
CA VAL A 182 -0.13 34.35 5.90
C VAL A 182 -1.19 33.93 6.90
N THR A 183 -0.77 33.43 8.06
CA THR A 183 -1.69 33.14 9.17
C THR A 183 -1.62 34.22 10.23
N LEU A 184 -2.75 34.49 10.86
CA LEU A 184 -2.88 35.39 12.01
C LEU A 184 -3.27 34.57 13.23
N GLU A 185 -2.33 34.39 14.15
CA GLU A 185 -2.51 33.63 15.39
C GLU A 185 -2.79 34.59 16.55
N PRO A 186 -3.92 34.48 17.26
CA PRO A 186 -4.18 35.28 18.46
C PRO A 186 -3.30 34.79 19.62
N LEU A 187 -2.58 35.71 20.26
CA LEU A 187 -1.68 35.38 21.39
C LEU A 187 -2.33 35.61 22.76
N GLY A 188 -3.25 36.58 22.85
CA GLY A 188 -3.94 36.93 24.09
C GLY A 188 -4.12 38.44 24.26
N SER A 189 -4.53 38.87 25.45
CA SER A 189 -4.67 40.29 25.79
C SER A 189 -3.28 40.96 25.84
N ALA A 190 -3.18 42.14 25.24
CA ALA A 190 -1.95 42.93 25.23
C ALA A 190 -1.56 43.48 26.61
N ASP A 191 -2.50 43.54 27.55
CA ASP A 191 -2.28 43.99 28.93
C ASP A 191 -1.73 42.88 29.85
N GLU A 192 -1.92 41.62 29.46
CA GLU A 192 -1.53 40.45 30.26
C GLU A 192 -0.18 39.86 29.84
N ILE A 193 0.32 40.21 28.65
CA ILE A 193 1.53 39.66 28.05
C ILE A 193 2.65 40.68 28.09
N ASP A 194 3.75 40.33 28.76
CA ASP A 194 4.93 41.19 28.86
C ASP A 194 5.83 41.05 27.62
N GLU A 195 6.08 39.81 27.17
CA GLU A 195 7.05 39.50 26.11
C GLU A 195 6.58 38.33 25.23
N VAL A 196 6.91 38.40 23.94
CA VAL A 196 6.67 37.31 22.97
C VAL A 196 8.00 36.85 22.40
N TYR A 197 8.20 35.54 22.44
CA TYR A 197 9.41 34.88 22.00
C TYR A 197 9.14 33.93 20.84
N TYR A 198 10.11 33.84 19.93
CA TYR A 198 10.14 32.87 18.84
C TYR A 198 11.23 31.84 19.11
N GLY A 199 10.86 30.57 19.31
CA GLY A 199 11.78 29.59 19.90
C GLY A 199 12.11 28.38 19.04
N THR A 200 13.34 27.86 19.21
CA THR A 200 13.76 26.58 18.64
C THR A 200 13.75 25.49 19.71
N PHE A 201 12.68 24.72 19.80
CA PHE A 201 12.59 23.64 20.79
C PHE A 201 12.06 22.34 20.20
N GLU A 202 12.64 21.23 20.67
CA GLU A 202 12.41 19.89 20.11
C GLU A 202 11.09 19.26 20.58
N SER A 203 10.56 19.67 21.75
CA SER A 203 9.31 19.15 22.29
C SER A 203 8.50 20.18 23.06
N VAL A 204 7.18 20.13 22.85
CA VAL A 204 6.16 20.92 23.57
C VAL A 204 6.15 20.55 25.07
N SER A 205 6.51 19.32 25.44
CA SER A 205 6.55 18.88 26.84
C SER A 205 7.62 19.62 27.65
N ASP A 206 8.77 19.85 27.04
CA ASP A 206 9.96 20.34 27.74
C ASP A 206 9.76 21.80 28.16
N PHE A 207 8.95 22.54 27.39
CA PHE A 207 8.52 23.89 27.73
C PHE A 207 7.75 23.98 29.05
N TYR A 208 6.82 23.06 29.32
CA TYR A 208 6.01 23.12 30.55
C TYR A 208 6.75 22.57 31.78
N GLU A 209 7.85 21.84 31.59
CA GLU A 209 8.69 21.35 32.69
C GLU A 209 9.64 22.43 33.21
N ASP A 210 10.26 23.21 32.32
CA ASP A 210 11.12 24.34 32.67
C ASP A 210 11.02 25.50 31.65
N PRO A 211 9.97 26.33 31.76
CA PRO A 211 9.73 27.43 30.82
C PRO A 211 10.86 28.46 30.78
N SER A 212 11.61 28.62 31.88
CA SER A 212 12.66 29.64 31.99
C SER A 212 13.89 29.23 31.17
N SER A 213 14.23 27.94 31.15
CA SER A 213 15.32 27.41 30.32
C SER A 213 15.08 27.55 28.82
N VAL A 214 13.81 27.54 28.38
CA VAL A 214 13.46 27.65 26.96
C VAL A 214 13.72 29.05 26.41
N LEU A 215 13.74 30.08 27.28
CA LEU A 215 14.07 31.44 26.89
C LEU A 215 15.51 31.58 26.37
N ASP A 216 16.43 30.73 26.83
CA ASP A 216 17.83 30.71 26.35
C ASP A 216 17.94 30.24 24.88
N HIS A 217 16.89 29.58 24.38
CA HIS A 217 16.80 29.01 23.02
C HIS A 217 15.73 29.71 22.16
N ALA A 218 15.26 30.87 22.60
CA ALA A 218 14.25 31.66 21.93
C ALA A 218 14.69 33.11 21.73
N GLU A 219 14.29 33.68 20.60
CA GLU A 219 14.55 35.07 20.25
C GLU A 219 13.38 35.93 20.69
N LEU A 220 13.66 37.04 21.37
CA LEU A 220 12.63 38.03 21.72
C LEU A 220 12.18 38.75 20.45
N ILE A 221 10.89 38.66 20.12
CA ILE A 221 10.32 39.25 18.90
C ILE A 221 9.39 40.44 19.19
N TRP A 222 8.91 40.55 20.43
CA TRP A 222 8.10 41.68 20.89
C TRP A 222 8.18 41.82 22.41
N SER A 223 8.21 43.06 22.91
CA SER A 223 8.16 43.39 24.34
C SER A 223 7.22 44.56 24.58
N ALA A 224 6.41 44.49 25.64
CA ALA A 224 5.56 45.58 26.08
C ALA A 224 6.34 46.84 26.50
N GLN A 225 7.64 46.72 26.79
CA GLN A 225 8.51 47.82 27.22
C GLN A 225 9.16 48.61 26.08
N ASP A 226 9.21 48.03 24.87
CA ASP A 226 9.90 48.61 23.70
C ASP A 226 8.99 49.52 22.84
N GLU A 227 7.73 49.73 23.25
CA GLU A 227 6.74 50.62 22.63
C GLU A 227 6.38 51.82 23.53
#